data_AF-A0A367IUU2-F1
#
_entry.id   AF-A0A367IUU2-F1
#
_cell.length_a   1.000
_cell.length_b   1.000
_cell.length_c   1.000
_cell.angle_alpha   90.00
_cell.angle_beta   90.00
_cell.angle_gamma   90.00
#
_symmetry.space_group_name_H-M   'P 1'
#
loop_
_entity.id
_entity.type
_entity.pdbx_description
1 polymer ?
#
loop_
_entity_poly.entity_id
_entity_poly.type
_entity_poly.pdbx_seq_one_letter_code
_entity_poly.pdbx_strand_id
1 'polypeptide(L)'
;MADISEELNYQIIPDEQFEGPKNGFPEMETMIRNMKVEKTCKMTVMHTTKTDPALSSFMSCQDIDPKQVPINRMGPREQEEADEWIRKGVKCLFDNQFMKAKSIFQTKVNNDPLYANNLGIMAFMKAMMTRNEDDINLALGIFTTSNTVSSCQINSNGLKKTYRLTHYLSALVNSNSTGLPLNPPYKRQADIDPEFISSGVLRAYVIRAECCLLSGILQMLREDILGLVKCSTNLQKAYSDYSIVWKEYKRMGQQYTKYMDRDTVSAMQFGLGTLHLIVTCFPPKLAQVFSLLGFKSNLQLGFVLLKLCIETKSIKSSFASLILLFYYSMACHLAPQLYRDLLLPALDCLNACQKQHPNSLFFLYSAGHLARLSQQHTLSTRSFLRSSELCQEPWIAPIRQPISFELAFNKAQELNWQACLDQLYQLPESIFQHYFISCCQSITQDTTQQILTLASALNQCPVTSWDLYAAEQIRFFEGRGYQHMEFFLPLFELLMISNGFESMSTLETGLEQVQRTLELIYEREKVEY
;
A
#
# COMPACT_ATOMS: atom_id res chain seq x y z
N MET A 1 31.20 -1.16 47.10
CA MET A 1 30.47 -2.43 47.34
C MET A 1 29.40 -2.16 48.37
N ALA A 2 28.13 -2.04 47.94
CA ALA A 2 26.90 -2.28 48.70
C ALA A 2 25.69 -1.85 47.84
N ASP A 3 24.66 -2.69 47.83
CA ASP A 3 23.31 -2.52 47.27
C ASP A 3 22.60 -1.24 47.71
N ILE A 4 21.75 -0.69 46.83
CA ILE A 4 20.37 -0.32 47.17
C ILE A 4 19.47 -0.60 45.95
N SER A 5 18.57 -1.57 46.13
CA SER A 5 17.37 -1.82 45.33
C SER A 5 16.28 -0.80 45.69
N GLU A 6 15.65 -0.17 44.68
CA GLU A 6 14.36 0.50 44.86
C GLU A 6 13.33 -0.07 43.87
N GLU A 7 12.31 -0.70 44.45
CA GLU A 7 11.14 -1.28 43.81
C GLU A 7 10.21 -0.17 43.30
N LEU A 8 9.94 -0.17 42.00
CA LEU A 8 8.85 0.62 41.40
C LEU A 8 7.53 -0.12 41.59
N ASN A 9 6.81 0.28 42.63
CA ASN A 9 5.45 -0.16 42.95
C ASN A 9 4.46 0.42 41.92
N TYR A 10 3.94 -0.43 41.02
CA TYR A 10 2.81 -0.06 40.16
C TYR A 10 1.51 -0.18 40.96
N GLN A 11 0.95 0.95 41.39
CA GLN A 11 -0.45 1.01 41.80
C GLN A 11 -1.35 0.90 40.57
N ILE A 12 -2.13 -0.18 40.52
CA ILE A 12 -3.24 -0.35 39.58
C ILE A 12 -4.38 0.55 40.06
N ILE A 13 -4.65 1.63 39.34
CA ILE A 13 -5.83 2.48 39.56
C ILE A 13 -7.00 1.82 38.81
N PRO A 14 -8.15 1.54 39.47
CA PRO A 14 -9.33 0.98 38.81
C PRO A 14 -9.98 1.97 37.83
N ASP A 15 -10.50 1.41 36.74
CA ASP A 15 -10.94 2.03 35.47
C ASP A 15 -12.15 3.00 35.53
N GLU A 16 -12.45 3.59 36.69
CA GLU A 16 -13.62 4.46 36.85
C GLU A 16 -13.21 5.82 37.43
N GLN A 17 -12.73 6.73 36.56
CA GLN A 17 -12.84 8.20 36.63
C GLN A 17 -11.88 8.93 35.67
N PHE A 18 -11.85 8.56 34.39
CA PHE A 18 -11.22 9.38 33.34
C PHE A 18 -12.30 9.96 32.42
N GLU A 19 -12.93 11.07 32.83
CA GLU A 19 -13.67 11.93 31.91
C GLU A 19 -12.66 12.77 31.12
N GLY A 20 -12.19 12.23 29.99
CA GLY A 20 -11.45 13.00 28.99
C GLY A 20 -12.37 14.05 28.31
N PRO A 21 -11.79 15.11 27.71
CA PRO A 21 -12.58 16.22 27.18
C PRO A 21 -13.49 15.75 26.04
N LYS A 22 -14.81 15.90 26.26
CA LYS A 22 -15.86 15.73 25.25
C LYS A 22 -15.80 16.87 24.23
N ASN A 23 -14.84 16.85 23.33
CA ASN A 23 -14.82 17.70 22.13
C ASN A 23 -14.98 16.84 20.88
N GLY A 24 -16.19 16.28 20.69
CA GLY A 24 -16.61 15.83 19.37
C GLY A 24 -17.08 17.05 18.58
N PHE A 25 -16.56 17.27 17.38
CA PHE A 25 -17.03 18.30 16.44
C PHE A 25 -18.33 17.80 15.79
N PRO A 26 -19.53 18.19 16.29
CA PRO A 26 -20.80 17.60 15.85
C PRO A 26 -21.10 17.99 14.39
N GLU A 27 -20.55 19.11 13.94
CA GLU A 27 -20.71 19.66 12.58
C GLU A 27 -20.02 18.78 11.53
N MET A 28 -18.86 18.20 11.85
CA MET A 28 -18.13 17.30 10.95
C MET A 28 -18.83 15.92 10.84
N GLU A 29 -19.37 15.40 11.94
CA GLU A 29 -20.22 14.19 11.90
C GLU A 29 -21.52 14.42 11.13
N THR A 30 -22.09 15.63 11.22
CA THR A 30 -23.30 16.02 10.49
C THR A 30 -23.02 16.14 8.99
N MET A 31 -21.86 16.68 8.61
CA MET A 31 -21.42 16.78 7.21
C MET A 31 -21.16 15.39 6.58
N ILE A 32 -20.55 14.47 7.33
CA ILE A 32 -20.35 13.08 6.90
C ILE A 32 -21.68 12.31 6.79
N ARG A 33 -22.64 12.54 7.69
CA ARG A 33 -23.98 11.92 7.61
C ARG A 33 -24.84 12.44 6.46
N ASN A 34 -24.62 13.68 6.01
CA ASN A 34 -25.43 14.32 4.98
C ASN A 34 -24.95 14.03 3.55
N MET A 35 -23.82 13.34 3.36
CA MET A 35 -23.45 12.75 2.07
C MET A 35 -24.41 11.60 1.71
N LYS A 36 -25.55 11.96 1.12
CA LYS A 36 -26.46 11.01 0.47
C LYS A 36 -25.78 10.44 -0.77
N VAL A 37 -25.53 9.14 -0.76
CA VAL A 37 -25.24 8.37 -1.97
C VAL A 37 -26.51 8.40 -2.83
N GLU A 38 -26.56 9.28 -3.83
CA GLU A 38 -27.62 9.26 -4.85
C GLU A 38 -27.07 8.93 -6.24
N LYS A 39 -27.67 7.86 -6.79
CA LYS A 39 -27.76 7.42 -8.18
C LYS A 39 -26.49 6.81 -8.80
N THR A 40 -26.48 5.48 -8.77
CA THR A 40 -25.76 4.59 -9.69
C THR A 40 -25.84 5.11 -11.13
N CYS A 41 -24.74 5.67 -11.62
CA CYS A 41 -24.54 5.92 -13.04
C CYS A 41 -24.12 4.59 -13.69
N LYS A 42 -24.86 4.13 -14.69
CA LYS A 42 -24.46 2.97 -15.50
C LYS A 42 -23.29 3.40 -16.38
N MET A 43 -22.09 2.94 -16.02
CA MET A 43 -20.86 3.16 -16.77
C MET A 43 -20.85 2.31 -18.04
N THR A 44 -20.68 2.95 -19.19
CA THR A 44 -20.31 2.28 -20.44
C THR A 44 -18.84 2.64 -20.71
N VAL A 45 -17.95 1.66 -20.56
CA VAL A 45 -16.50 1.83 -20.79
C VAL A 45 -16.24 1.81 -22.30
N MET A 46 -15.69 2.89 -22.85
CA MET A 46 -15.08 2.86 -24.18
C MET A 46 -13.62 2.42 -24.06
N HIS A 47 -13.32 1.24 -24.60
CA HIS A 47 -11.98 0.71 -24.68
C HIS A 47 -11.14 1.50 -25.69
N THR A 48 -10.09 2.17 -25.24
CA THR A 48 -9.00 2.63 -26.10
C THR A 48 -7.92 1.55 -26.14
N THR A 49 -8.10 0.59 -27.05
CA THR A 49 -7.14 -0.49 -27.32
C THR A 49 -5.99 0.01 -28.18
N LYS A 50 -4.89 0.45 -27.54
CA LYS A 50 -3.54 0.33 -28.11
C LYS A 50 -2.54 -0.02 -27.02
N THR A 51 -2.41 -1.32 -26.76
CA THR A 51 -1.35 -1.90 -25.94
C THR A 51 -0.05 -1.97 -26.74
N ASP A 52 0.99 -1.33 -26.23
CA ASP A 52 2.34 -1.37 -26.79
C ASP A 52 2.92 -2.80 -26.61
N PRO A 53 3.35 -3.50 -27.69
CA PRO A 53 3.77 -4.90 -27.63
C PRO A 53 5.03 -5.15 -26.77
N ALA A 54 5.79 -4.12 -26.39
CA ALA A 54 6.87 -4.26 -25.41
C ALA A 54 6.35 -4.40 -23.97
N LEU A 55 5.19 -3.78 -23.66
CA LEU A 55 4.55 -3.81 -22.34
C LEU A 55 3.69 -5.06 -22.09
N SER A 56 3.30 -5.80 -23.14
CA SER A 56 2.54 -7.06 -23.07
C SER A 56 3.40 -8.30 -22.80
N SER A 57 4.71 -8.14 -22.58
CA SER A 57 5.67 -9.26 -22.51
C SER A 57 5.58 -10.13 -21.25
N PHE A 58 4.62 -9.92 -20.34
CA PHE A 58 4.36 -10.92 -19.30
C PHE A 58 3.62 -12.07 -19.96
N MET A 59 4.24 -13.26 -19.99
CA MET A 59 3.59 -14.46 -20.52
C MET A 59 2.22 -14.61 -19.87
N SER A 60 1.16 -14.83 -20.67
CA SER A 60 -0.05 -15.40 -20.10
C SER A 60 0.33 -16.79 -19.59
N CYS A 61 0.09 -17.04 -18.31
CA CYS A 61 0.36 -18.33 -17.74
C CYS A 61 -0.55 -19.35 -18.43
N GLN A 62 0.06 -20.39 -18.99
CA GLN A 62 -0.65 -21.50 -19.66
C GLN A 62 -1.46 -22.30 -18.65
N ASP A 63 -2.45 -23.05 -19.12
CA ASP A 63 -3.16 -24.03 -18.30
C ASP A 63 -2.15 -25.03 -17.70
N ILE A 64 -1.95 -24.97 -16.39
CA ILE A 64 -1.06 -25.89 -15.67
C ILE A 64 -1.76 -27.24 -15.58
N ASP A 65 -1.17 -28.29 -16.16
CA ASP A 65 -1.58 -29.67 -15.87
C ASP A 65 -1.23 -30.00 -14.41
N PRO A 66 -2.21 -30.20 -13.50
CA PRO A 66 -1.95 -30.47 -12.10
C PRO A 66 -1.10 -31.72 -11.86
N LYS A 67 -1.04 -32.65 -12.82
CA LYS A 67 -0.24 -33.88 -12.74
C LYS A 67 1.25 -33.65 -13.02
N GLN A 68 1.61 -32.54 -13.66
CA GLN A 68 2.99 -32.21 -14.03
C GLN A 68 3.70 -31.32 -13.01
N VAL A 69 2.97 -30.79 -12.02
CA VAL A 69 3.55 -29.96 -10.96
C VAL A 69 4.49 -30.80 -10.08
N PRO A 70 5.80 -30.47 -10.01
CA PRO A 70 6.74 -31.22 -9.20
C PRO A 70 6.45 -31.06 -7.70
N ILE A 71 6.55 -32.16 -6.98
CA ILE A 71 6.45 -32.16 -5.52
C ILE A 71 7.73 -31.59 -4.92
N ASN A 72 7.60 -30.56 -4.08
CA ASN A 72 8.72 -30.04 -3.32
C ASN A 72 9.02 -30.96 -2.12
N ARG A 73 10.08 -31.76 -2.24
CA ARG A 73 10.59 -32.67 -1.19
C ARG A 73 11.84 -32.15 -0.50
N MET A 74 12.28 -30.93 -0.83
CA MET A 74 13.54 -30.37 -0.35
C MET A 74 13.48 -30.09 1.15
N GLY A 75 14.60 -30.36 1.83
CA GLY A 75 14.80 -29.94 3.22
C GLY A 75 14.99 -28.42 3.34
N PRO A 76 14.93 -27.84 4.55
CA PRO A 76 15.07 -26.40 4.76
C PRO A 76 16.33 -25.78 4.12
N ARG A 77 17.49 -26.42 4.26
CA ARG A 77 18.76 -25.90 3.69
C ARG A 77 18.83 -26.01 2.18
N GLU A 78 18.39 -27.15 1.62
CA GLU A 78 18.34 -27.36 0.16
C GLU A 78 17.43 -26.32 -0.51
N GLN A 79 16.32 -26.00 0.13
CA GLN A 79 15.43 -24.93 -0.28
C GLN A 79 16.13 -23.56 -0.27
N GLU A 80 16.83 -23.21 0.81
CA GLU A 80 17.57 -21.95 0.89
C GLU A 80 18.66 -21.85 -0.19
N GLU A 81 19.34 -22.95 -0.51
CA GLU A 81 20.33 -23.00 -1.60
C GLU A 81 19.66 -22.82 -2.96
N ALA A 82 18.54 -23.49 -3.21
CA ALA A 82 17.77 -23.35 -4.45
C ALA A 82 17.26 -21.92 -4.68
N ASP A 83 16.99 -21.18 -3.61
CA ASP A 83 16.47 -19.81 -3.62
C ASP A 83 17.50 -18.74 -4.02
N GLU A 84 18.78 -19.10 -4.21
CA GLU A 84 19.83 -18.14 -4.58
C GLU A 84 19.48 -17.34 -5.84
N TRP A 85 18.91 -18.00 -6.85
CA TRP A 85 18.46 -17.34 -8.08
C TRP A 85 17.32 -16.35 -7.84
N ILE A 86 16.37 -16.68 -6.96
CA ILE A 86 15.29 -15.76 -6.59
C ILE A 86 15.86 -14.54 -5.85
N ARG A 87 16.79 -14.74 -4.90
CA ARG A 87 17.48 -13.62 -4.21
C ARG A 87 18.19 -12.70 -5.20
N LYS A 88 18.85 -13.27 -6.22
CA LYS A 88 19.44 -12.49 -7.31
C LYS A 88 18.40 -11.73 -8.12
N GLY A 89 17.26 -12.35 -8.45
CA GLY A 89 16.16 -11.70 -9.16
C GLY A 89 15.56 -10.54 -8.38
N VAL A 90 15.33 -10.71 -7.07
CA VAL A 90 14.85 -9.63 -6.18
C VAL A 90 15.87 -8.51 -6.07
N LYS A 91 17.16 -8.83 -5.94
CA LYS A 91 18.20 -7.81 -5.98
C LYS A 91 18.16 -7.01 -7.29
N CYS A 92 18.05 -7.69 -8.44
CA CYS A 92 17.89 -7.01 -9.73
C CYS A 92 16.66 -6.10 -9.77
N LEU A 93 15.52 -6.53 -9.21
CA LEU A 93 14.29 -5.72 -9.14
C LEU A 93 14.53 -4.41 -8.37
N PHE A 94 15.16 -4.48 -7.20
CA PHE A 94 15.42 -3.31 -6.37
C PHE A 94 16.58 -2.44 -6.87
N ASP A 95 17.49 -3.01 -7.68
CA ASP A 95 18.60 -2.30 -8.34
C ASP A 95 18.23 -1.77 -9.74
N ASN A 96 16.93 -1.62 -10.03
CA ASN A 96 16.37 -1.11 -11.30
C ASN A 96 16.71 -1.92 -12.56
N GLN A 97 17.03 -3.20 -12.43
CA GLN A 97 17.30 -4.12 -13.54
C GLN A 97 16.06 -5.00 -13.79
N PHE A 98 14.95 -4.39 -14.18
CA PHE A 98 13.63 -5.03 -14.17
C PHE A 98 13.53 -6.15 -15.20
N MET A 99 14.06 -5.95 -16.41
CA MET A 99 14.09 -7.01 -17.44
C MET A 99 14.89 -8.24 -17.00
N LYS A 100 15.98 -8.05 -16.26
CA LYS A 100 16.77 -9.18 -15.71
C LYS A 100 16.05 -9.88 -14.55
N ALA A 101 15.39 -9.11 -13.68
CA ALA A 101 14.58 -9.69 -12.61
C ALA A 101 13.44 -10.55 -13.20
N LYS A 102 12.75 -10.01 -14.20
CA LYS A 102 11.68 -10.69 -14.92
C LYS A 102 12.16 -11.98 -15.59
N SER A 103 13.29 -11.95 -16.30
CA SER A 103 13.81 -13.14 -16.97
C SER A 103 14.14 -14.25 -15.98
N ILE A 104 14.69 -13.91 -14.81
CA ILE A 104 14.92 -14.86 -13.72
C ILE A 104 13.61 -15.47 -13.22
N PHE A 105 12.61 -14.65 -12.88
CA PHE A 105 11.34 -15.14 -12.32
C PHE A 105 10.52 -15.98 -13.31
N GLN A 106 10.66 -15.75 -14.62
CA GLN A 106 9.95 -16.52 -15.64
C GLN A 106 10.48 -17.94 -15.84
N THR A 107 11.73 -18.23 -15.49
CA THR A 107 12.39 -19.52 -15.80
C THR A 107 11.65 -20.75 -15.29
N LYS A 108 10.97 -20.66 -14.14
CA LYS A 108 10.26 -21.80 -13.50
C LYS A 108 8.81 -21.46 -13.12
N VAL A 109 8.20 -20.48 -13.79
CA VAL A 109 6.86 -19.95 -13.44
C VAL A 109 5.75 -21.02 -13.36
N ASN A 110 5.81 -22.08 -14.17
CA ASN A 110 4.79 -23.13 -14.17
C ASN A 110 5.08 -24.28 -13.19
N ASN A 111 6.31 -24.34 -12.64
CA ASN A 111 6.79 -25.50 -11.90
C ASN A 111 7.09 -25.18 -10.43
N ASP A 112 7.45 -23.93 -10.12
CA ASP A 112 7.82 -23.48 -8.79
C ASP A 112 6.97 -22.28 -8.38
N PRO A 113 6.19 -22.40 -7.28
CA PRO A 113 5.29 -21.33 -6.87
C PRO A 113 6.04 -20.07 -6.45
N LEU A 114 7.30 -20.17 -5.97
CA LEU A 114 8.07 -19.00 -5.55
C LEU A 114 8.46 -18.13 -6.74
N TYR A 115 8.79 -18.74 -7.87
CA TYR A 115 9.09 -18.04 -9.13
C TYR A 115 7.84 -17.34 -9.67
N ALA A 116 6.71 -18.06 -9.73
CA ALA A 116 5.43 -17.51 -10.14
C ALA A 116 5.00 -16.32 -9.27
N ASN A 117 5.15 -16.47 -7.96
CA ASN A 117 4.79 -15.44 -7.01
C ASN A 117 5.65 -14.17 -7.13
N ASN A 118 6.97 -14.29 -7.30
CA ASN A 118 7.83 -13.10 -7.50
C ASN A 118 7.57 -12.41 -8.84
N LEU A 119 7.24 -13.17 -9.90
CA LEU A 119 6.73 -12.58 -11.14
C LEU A 119 5.40 -11.85 -10.92
N GLY A 120 4.51 -12.45 -10.12
CA GLY A 120 3.24 -11.85 -9.71
C GLY A 120 3.42 -10.58 -8.90
N ILE A 121 4.43 -10.51 -8.01
CA ILE A 121 4.78 -9.31 -7.26
C ILE A 121 5.24 -8.19 -8.21
N MET A 122 6.04 -8.50 -9.24
CA MET A 122 6.37 -7.50 -10.26
C MET A 122 5.10 -6.99 -10.97
N ALA A 123 4.23 -7.90 -11.44
CA ALA A 123 2.98 -7.49 -12.08
C ALA A 123 2.08 -6.66 -11.14
N PHE A 124 2.01 -7.04 -9.86
CA PHE A 124 1.34 -6.32 -8.79
C PHE A 124 1.87 -4.90 -8.63
N MET A 125 3.20 -4.73 -8.55
CA MET A 125 3.82 -3.40 -8.44
C MET A 125 3.47 -2.52 -9.65
N LYS A 126 3.48 -3.10 -10.87
CA LYS A 126 3.04 -2.38 -12.07
C LYS A 126 1.57 -1.97 -11.98
N ALA A 127 0.69 -2.88 -11.59
CA ALA A 127 -0.74 -2.61 -11.42
C ALA A 127 -1.02 -1.54 -10.35
N MET A 128 -0.25 -1.51 -9.26
CA MET A 128 -0.32 -0.44 -8.25
C MET A 128 0.03 0.94 -8.84
N MET A 129 1.02 1.00 -9.73
CA MET A 129 1.46 2.25 -10.38
C MET A 129 0.50 2.71 -11.48
N THR A 130 0.02 1.79 -12.33
CA THR A 130 -0.83 2.15 -13.49
C THR A 130 -2.30 2.24 -13.14
N ARG A 131 -2.77 1.47 -12.14
CA ARG A 131 -4.19 1.23 -11.84
C ARG A 131 -5.01 0.80 -13.05
N ASN A 132 -4.36 0.27 -14.08
CA ASN A 132 -5.01 -0.19 -15.31
C ASN A 132 -5.61 -1.59 -15.07
N GLU A 133 -6.85 -1.79 -15.50
CA GLU A 133 -7.55 -3.07 -15.34
C GLU A 133 -6.83 -4.25 -16.00
N ASP A 134 -6.16 -4.05 -17.14
CA ASP A 134 -5.40 -5.10 -17.81
C ASP A 134 -4.18 -5.53 -16.97
N ASP A 135 -3.47 -4.57 -16.38
CA ASP A 135 -2.34 -4.86 -15.48
C ASP A 135 -2.81 -5.54 -14.19
N ILE A 136 -3.96 -5.11 -13.64
CA ILE A 136 -4.59 -5.76 -12.48
C ILE A 136 -4.96 -7.21 -12.82
N ASN A 137 -5.63 -7.44 -13.94
CA ASN A 137 -6.04 -8.78 -14.39
C ASN A 137 -4.83 -9.68 -14.67
N LEU A 138 -3.77 -9.13 -15.26
CA LEU A 138 -2.51 -9.83 -15.47
C LEU A 138 -1.87 -10.29 -14.15
N ALA A 139 -1.76 -9.38 -13.17
CA ALA A 139 -1.20 -9.72 -11.86
C ALA A 139 -2.04 -10.80 -11.15
N LEU A 140 -3.38 -10.67 -11.17
CA LEU A 140 -4.30 -11.68 -10.63
C LEU A 140 -4.17 -13.04 -11.35
N GLY A 141 -3.97 -13.03 -12.67
CA GLY A 141 -3.73 -14.24 -13.45
C GLY A 141 -2.45 -14.97 -13.01
N ILE A 142 -1.34 -14.24 -12.86
CA ILE A 142 -0.06 -14.82 -12.40
C ILE A 142 -0.17 -15.34 -10.96
N PHE A 143 -0.86 -14.62 -10.06
CA PHE A 143 -1.12 -15.12 -8.71
C PHE A 143 -2.01 -16.37 -8.72
N THR A 144 -2.94 -16.48 -9.66
CA THR A 144 -3.76 -17.69 -9.84
C THR A 144 -2.89 -18.89 -10.22
N THR A 145 -1.93 -18.71 -11.11
CA THR A 145 -0.93 -19.74 -11.47
C THR A 145 -0.12 -20.19 -10.25
N SER A 146 0.44 -19.24 -9.49
CA SER A 146 1.17 -19.54 -8.26
C SER A 146 0.30 -20.29 -7.23
N ASN A 147 -0.96 -19.88 -7.08
CA ASN A 147 -1.93 -20.54 -6.21
C ASN A 147 -2.22 -21.99 -6.64
N THR A 148 -2.35 -22.24 -7.93
CA THR A 148 -2.57 -23.58 -8.50
C THR A 148 -1.37 -24.48 -8.21
N VAL A 149 -0.15 -24.03 -8.50
CA VAL A 149 1.08 -24.78 -8.21
C VAL A 149 1.19 -25.08 -6.71
N SER A 150 0.96 -24.08 -5.86
CA SER A 150 0.97 -24.24 -4.40
C SER A 150 -0.08 -25.25 -3.92
N SER A 151 -1.29 -25.20 -4.48
CA SER A 151 -2.38 -26.12 -4.14
C SER A 151 -2.08 -27.56 -4.56
N CYS A 152 -1.45 -27.76 -5.71
CA CYS A 152 -0.96 -29.08 -6.14
C CYS A 152 0.09 -29.64 -5.17
N GLN A 153 1.04 -28.81 -4.74
CA GLN A 153 2.07 -29.22 -3.77
C GLN A 153 1.46 -29.56 -2.41
N ILE A 154 0.50 -28.78 -1.91
CA ILE A 154 -0.22 -29.06 -0.66
C ILE A 154 -1.02 -30.37 -0.74
N ASN A 155 -1.68 -30.63 -1.87
CA ASN A 155 -2.59 -31.78 -2.03
C ASN A 155 -1.91 -33.09 -2.49
N SER A 156 -0.58 -33.13 -2.56
CA SER A 156 0.15 -34.28 -3.07
C SER A 156 0.23 -35.44 -2.07
N ASN A 157 -0.11 -36.66 -2.50
CA ASN A 157 -0.29 -37.86 -1.64
C ASN A 157 0.97 -38.28 -0.84
N GLY A 158 2.18 -37.87 -1.24
CA GLY A 158 3.42 -38.13 -0.49
C GLY A 158 3.66 -37.20 0.71
N LEU A 159 2.85 -36.15 0.85
CA LEU A 159 2.89 -35.14 1.90
C LEU A 159 1.65 -35.23 2.83
N LYS A 160 0.70 -36.14 2.50
CA LYS A 160 -0.60 -36.37 3.16
C LYS A 160 -0.57 -37.29 4.37
N LYS A 161 0.53 -37.39 5.12
CA LYS A 161 0.38 -37.92 6.49
C LYS A 161 -0.50 -36.94 7.26
N THR A 162 -1.67 -37.44 7.64
CA THR A 162 -2.94 -36.71 7.75
C THR A 162 -2.93 -35.59 8.78
N TYR A 163 -2.86 -34.33 8.34
CA TYR A 163 -3.22 -33.18 9.17
C TYR A 163 -4.68 -32.80 8.90
N ARG A 164 -5.55 -33.04 9.88
CA ARG A 164 -6.94 -32.57 9.81
C ARG A 164 -6.97 -31.06 10.07
N LEU A 165 -7.16 -30.30 9.00
CA LEU A 165 -7.36 -28.85 9.00
C LEU A 165 -8.45 -28.39 9.99
N THR A 166 -9.39 -29.27 10.34
CA THR A 166 -10.44 -29.04 11.35
C THR A 166 -9.89 -28.63 12.73
N HIS A 167 -8.71 -29.13 13.15
CA HIS A 167 -8.05 -28.71 14.41
C HIS A 167 -7.43 -27.31 14.33
N TYR A 168 -7.10 -26.85 13.12
CA TYR A 168 -6.56 -25.52 12.90
C TYR A 168 -7.70 -24.49 12.81
N LEU A 169 -8.80 -24.84 12.17
CA LEU A 169 -9.98 -23.98 12.00
C LEU A 169 -10.73 -23.74 13.32
N SER A 170 -10.88 -24.77 14.19
CA SER A 170 -11.57 -24.60 15.48
C SER A 170 -10.85 -23.63 16.43
N ALA A 171 -9.53 -23.53 16.35
CA ALA A 171 -8.72 -22.59 17.12
C ALA A 171 -8.56 -21.21 16.45
N LEU A 172 -9.07 -20.99 15.23
CA LEU A 172 -9.17 -19.64 14.64
C LEU A 172 -10.37 -18.86 15.18
N VAL A 173 -11.37 -19.58 15.70
CA VAL A 173 -12.55 -19.00 16.37
C VAL A 173 -12.17 -18.41 17.74
N ASN A 174 -11.10 -18.93 18.36
CA ASN A 174 -10.54 -18.39 19.61
C ASN A 174 -9.19 -17.69 19.31
N SER A 175 -9.24 -16.51 18.70
CA SER A 175 -8.05 -15.64 18.59
C SER A 175 -7.79 -14.91 19.91
N ASN A 176 -6.53 -14.62 20.21
CA ASN A 176 -6.19 -13.78 21.36
C ASN A 176 -6.38 -12.29 21.01
N SER A 177 -6.18 -11.38 21.98
CA SER A 177 -6.24 -9.93 21.76
C SER A 177 -5.28 -9.40 20.68
N THR A 178 -4.27 -10.20 20.28
CA THR A 178 -3.30 -9.84 19.23
C THR A 178 -3.73 -10.22 17.82
N GLY A 179 -4.84 -10.95 17.65
CA GLY A 179 -5.32 -11.39 16.34
C GLY A 179 -4.50 -12.53 15.71
N LEU A 180 -3.63 -13.15 16.49
CA LEU A 180 -2.95 -14.39 16.13
C LEU A 180 -3.71 -15.58 16.73
N PRO A 181 -3.60 -16.77 16.10
CA PRO A 181 -4.14 -17.96 16.72
C PRO A 181 -3.45 -18.28 18.06
N LEU A 182 -4.21 -18.83 19.01
CA LEU A 182 -3.67 -19.30 20.28
C LEU A 182 -2.54 -20.32 20.10
N ASN A 183 -1.57 -20.29 21.01
CA ASN A 183 -0.52 -21.30 21.06
C ASN A 183 -1.17 -22.69 21.22
N PRO A 184 -0.72 -23.71 20.46
CA PRO A 184 -1.20 -25.07 20.68
C PRO A 184 -0.89 -25.49 22.13
N PRO A 185 -1.80 -26.24 22.81
CA PRO A 185 -1.53 -26.73 24.15
C PRO A 185 -0.26 -27.59 24.15
N TYR A 186 0.66 -27.30 25.07
CA TYR A 186 1.88 -28.09 25.26
C TYR A 186 1.50 -29.52 25.67
N LYS A 187 1.53 -30.47 24.73
CA LYS A 187 1.41 -31.89 25.05
C LYS A 187 2.77 -32.40 25.48
N ARG A 188 2.92 -32.72 26.76
CA ARG A 188 4.06 -33.46 27.31
C ARG A 188 3.90 -34.92 26.85
N GLN A 189 4.29 -35.23 25.61
CA GLN A 189 4.25 -36.58 25.05
C GLN A 189 5.65 -37.17 25.03
N ALA A 190 5.78 -38.36 25.62
CA ALA A 190 6.99 -39.16 25.69
C ALA A 190 7.53 -39.50 24.29
N ASP A 191 8.85 -39.40 24.13
CA ASP A 191 9.76 -40.10 23.19
C ASP A 191 9.26 -40.49 21.78
N ILE A 192 8.39 -39.68 21.16
CA ILE A 192 8.09 -39.76 19.73
C ILE A 192 8.46 -38.41 19.13
N ASP A 193 9.40 -38.39 18.19
CA ASP A 193 9.73 -37.18 17.43
C ASP A 193 8.43 -36.59 16.86
N PRO A 194 8.07 -35.34 17.20
CA PRO A 194 6.85 -34.74 16.72
C PRO A 194 6.90 -34.69 15.19
N GLU A 195 5.99 -35.41 14.54
CA GLU A 195 5.84 -35.31 13.09
C GLU A 195 5.41 -33.86 12.78
N PHE A 196 6.21 -33.13 12.01
CA PHE A 196 5.97 -31.76 11.58
C PHE A 196 5.47 -31.73 10.14
N ILE A 197 4.75 -30.66 9.76
CA ILE A 197 4.49 -30.43 8.34
C ILE A 197 5.85 -30.21 7.65
N SER A 198 6.06 -30.86 6.49
CA SER A 198 7.31 -30.73 5.76
C SER A 198 7.56 -29.29 5.31
N SER A 199 8.84 -28.88 5.25
CA SER A 199 9.26 -27.55 4.80
C SER A 199 8.63 -27.13 3.46
N GLY A 200 8.62 -28.01 2.47
CA GLY A 200 8.03 -27.73 1.15
C GLY A 200 6.53 -27.44 1.17
N VAL A 201 5.76 -28.12 2.02
CA VAL A 201 4.33 -27.86 2.21
C VAL A 201 4.10 -26.53 2.93
N LEU A 202 4.89 -26.24 3.98
CA LEU A 202 4.80 -24.97 4.70
C LEU A 202 5.09 -23.80 3.76
N ARG A 203 6.11 -23.94 2.92
CA ARG A 203 6.43 -22.97 1.86
C ARG A 203 5.27 -22.76 0.88
N ALA A 204 4.64 -23.84 0.41
CA ALA A 204 3.47 -23.74 -0.47
C ALA A 204 2.28 -23.04 0.20
N TYR A 205 2.02 -23.29 1.49
CA TYR A 205 1.01 -22.55 2.25
C TYR A 205 1.34 -21.06 2.33
N VAL A 206 2.58 -20.69 2.68
CA VAL A 206 2.97 -19.27 2.78
C VAL A 206 2.86 -18.56 1.44
N ILE A 207 3.29 -19.18 0.35
CA ILE A 207 3.24 -18.56 -0.99
C ILE A 207 1.78 -18.37 -1.45
N ARG A 208 0.92 -19.37 -1.23
CA ARG A 208 -0.51 -19.25 -1.52
C ARG A 208 -1.18 -18.16 -0.67
N ALA A 209 -0.81 -18.07 0.60
CA ALA A 209 -1.27 -17.02 1.50
C ALA A 209 -0.88 -15.63 0.98
N GLU A 210 0.36 -15.46 0.51
CA GLU A 210 0.86 -14.21 -0.04
C GLU A 210 0.18 -13.82 -1.35
N CYS A 211 -0.02 -14.78 -2.26
CA CYS A 211 -0.79 -14.57 -3.48
C CYS A 211 -2.21 -14.09 -3.17
N CYS A 212 -2.88 -14.70 -2.18
CA CYS A 212 -4.19 -14.24 -1.70
C CYS A 212 -4.12 -12.84 -1.08
N LEU A 213 -3.12 -12.54 -0.25
CA LEU A 213 -2.93 -11.22 0.34
C LEU A 213 -2.82 -10.13 -0.73
N LEU A 214 -1.89 -10.30 -1.67
CA LEU A 214 -1.63 -9.33 -2.74
C LEU A 214 -2.79 -9.22 -3.72
N SER A 215 -3.46 -10.34 -4.04
CA SER A 215 -4.70 -10.32 -4.83
C SER A 215 -5.81 -9.56 -4.10
N GLY A 216 -5.92 -9.68 -2.78
CA GLY A 216 -6.88 -8.93 -1.97
C GLY A 216 -6.66 -7.42 -2.08
N ILE A 217 -5.40 -6.99 -2.00
CA ILE A 217 -5.01 -5.58 -2.15
C ILE A 217 -5.38 -5.06 -3.55
N LEU A 218 -5.09 -5.81 -4.61
CA LEU A 218 -5.48 -5.41 -5.98
C LEU A 218 -7.00 -5.26 -6.15
N GLN A 219 -7.78 -6.16 -5.55
CA GLN A 219 -9.24 -6.08 -5.61
C GLN A 219 -9.79 -4.85 -4.87
N MET A 220 -9.08 -4.37 -3.84
CA MET A 220 -9.43 -3.13 -3.15
C MET A 220 -9.24 -1.89 -4.03
N LEU A 221 -8.24 -1.88 -4.92
CA LEU A 221 -7.98 -0.74 -5.82
C LEU A 221 -9.12 -0.46 -6.81
N ARG A 222 -10.02 -1.44 -7.04
CA ARG A 222 -11.15 -1.29 -7.95
C ARG A 222 -12.25 -0.40 -7.41
N GLU A 223 -12.23 -0.10 -6.11
CA GLU A 223 -13.15 0.83 -5.42
C GLU A 223 -14.65 0.52 -5.64
N ASP A 224 -14.98 -0.71 -6.04
CA ASP A 224 -16.34 -1.20 -6.26
C ASP A 224 -16.74 -2.25 -5.20
N ILE A 225 -18.05 -2.42 -5.00
CA ILE A 225 -18.59 -3.34 -3.98
C ILE A 225 -18.09 -4.78 -4.22
N LEU A 226 -18.00 -5.20 -5.48
CA LEU A 226 -17.54 -6.53 -5.84
C LEU A 226 -16.05 -6.73 -5.51
N GLY A 227 -15.22 -5.74 -5.78
CA GLY A 227 -13.81 -5.71 -5.40
C GLY A 227 -13.62 -5.81 -3.89
N LEU A 228 -14.46 -5.13 -3.10
CA LEU A 228 -14.42 -5.20 -1.64
C LEU A 228 -14.76 -6.60 -1.08
N VAL A 229 -15.75 -7.28 -1.67
CA VAL A 229 -16.10 -8.67 -1.31
C VAL A 229 -14.97 -9.63 -1.67
N LYS A 230 -14.39 -9.48 -2.86
CA LYS A 230 -13.24 -10.28 -3.31
C LYS A 230 -12.01 -10.05 -2.45
N CYS A 231 -11.72 -8.80 -2.10
CA CYS A 231 -10.69 -8.41 -1.15
C CYS A 231 -10.87 -9.16 0.17
N SER A 232 -12.06 -9.04 0.77
CA SER A 232 -12.41 -9.68 2.03
C SER A 232 -12.19 -11.21 1.99
N THR A 233 -12.66 -11.85 0.93
CA THR A 233 -12.53 -13.30 0.74
C THR A 233 -11.07 -13.74 0.58
N ASN A 234 -10.29 -12.97 -0.18
CA ASN A 234 -8.88 -13.27 -0.41
C ASN A 234 -8.05 -13.11 0.87
N LEU A 235 -8.26 -12.02 1.62
CA LEU A 235 -7.54 -11.79 2.86
C LEU A 235 -7.89 -12.81 3.95
N GLN A 236 -9.13 -13.33 4.00
CA GLN A 236 -9.47 -14.47 4.87
C GLN A 236 -8.67 -15.72 4.53
N LYS A 237 -8.58 -16.06 3.24
CA LYS A 237 -7.78 -17.21 2.78
C LYS A 237 -6.30 -17.03 3.15
N ALA A 238 -5.78 -15.82 2.93
CA ALA A 238 -4.42 -15.46 3.33
C ALA A 238 -4.20 -15.68 4.83
N TYR A 239 -5.06 -15.12 5.68
CA TYR A 239 -4.97 -15.27 7.14
C TYR A 239 -5.04 -16.74 7.57
N SER A 240 -5.94 -17.52 6.98
CA SER A 240 -6.08 -18.96 7.27
C SER A 240 -4.79 -19.72 6.97
N ASP A 241 -4.22 -19.53 5.78
CA ASP A 241 -2.99 -20.23 5.38
C ASP A 241 -1.79 -19.76 6.21
N TYR A 242 -1.62 -18.46 6.46
CA TYR A 242 -0.57 -17.95 7.35
C TYR A 242 -0.70 -18.50 8.77
N SER A 243 -1.93 -18.65 9.27
CA SER A 243 -2.20 -19.18 10.61
C SER A 243 -1.77 -20.64 10.78
N ILE A 244 -1.86 -21.45 9.71
CA ILE A 244 -1.36 -22.83 9.72
C ILE A 244 0.16 -22.82 9.93
N VAL A 245 0.87 -22.01 9.14
CA VAL A 245 2.33 -21.92 9.19
C VAL A 245 2.80 -21.33 10.52
N TRP A 246 2.12 -20.30 11.02
CA TRP A 246 2.42 -19.71 12.33
C TRP A 246 2.28 -20.72 13.46
N LYS A 247 1.21 -21.52 13.48
CA LYS A 247 1.02 -22.56 14.50
C LYS A 247 2.11 -23.62 14.45
N GLU A 248 2.52 -24.05 13.26
CA GLU A 248 3.61 -25.00 13.10
C GLU A 248 4.95 -24.41 13.54
N TYR A 249 5.25 -23.16 13.16
CA TYR A 249 6.42 -22.42 13.64
C TYR A 249 6.46 -22.38 15.17
N LYS A 250 5.32 -22.07 15.82
CA LYS A 250 5.23 -22.06 17.29
C LYS A 250 5.35 -23.46 17.90
N ARG A 251 4.85 -24.50 17.24
CA ARG A 251 4.97 -25.91 17.68
C ARG A 251 6.42 -26.40 17.62
N MET A 252 7.19 -25.97 16.62
CA MET A 252 8.61 -26.30 16.47
C MET A 252 9.49 -25.63 17.54
N GLY A 253 9.05 -24.51 18.12
CA GLY A 253 9.76 -23.80 19.16
C GLY A 253 11.17 -23.39 18.71
N GLN A 254 12.17 -23.55 19.58
CA GLN A 254 13.57 -23.18 19.28
C GLN A 254 14.23 -24.04 18.19
N GLN A 255 13.59 -25.14 17.78
CA GLN A 255 14.13 -26.06 16.78
C GLN A 255 13.57 -25.79 15.37
N TYR A 256 12.84 -24.70 15.15
CA TYR A 256 12.19 -24.40 13.87
C TYR A 256 13.16 -24.42 12.67
N THR A 257 14.40 -23.98 12.86
CA THR A 257 15.43 -23.94 11.80
C THR A 257 15.80 -25.32 11.25
N LYS A 258 15.46 -26.41 11.96
CA LYS A 258 15.63 -27.79 11.46
C LYS A 258 14.53 -28.24 10.52
N TYR A 259 13.35 -27.61 10.58
CA TYR A 259 12.14 -28.09 9.92
C TYR A 259 11.49 -27.07 8.96
N MET A 260 11.86 -25.79 9.10
CA MET A 260 11.36 -24.69 8.29
C MET A 260 12.52 -23.80 7.87
N ASP A 261 12.59 -23.49 6.57
CA ASP A 261 13.61 -22.61 6.02
C ASP A 261 13.38 -21.14 6.39
N ARG A 262 14.46 -20.36 6.35
CA ARG A 262 14.45 -18.94 6.69
C ARG A 262 13.53 -18.11 5.80
N ASP A 263 13.47 -18.39 4.51
CA ASP A 263 12.68 -17.61 3.55
C ASP A 263 11.16 -17.83 3.78
N THR A 264 10.73 -19.01 4.21
CA THR A 264 9.35 -19.33 4.62
C THR A 264 8.98 -18.62 5.92
N VAL A 265 9.87 -18.64 6.93
CA VAL A 265 9.66 -17.89 8.18
C VAL A 265 9.51 -16.40 7.88
N SER A 266 10.40 -15.86 7.05
CA SER A 266 10.38 -14.45 6.69
C SER A 266 9.15 -14.08 5.87
N ALA A 267 8.71 -14.91 4.93
CA ALA A 267 7.50 -14.67 4.16
C ALA A 267 6.22 -14.75 5.02
N MET A 268 6.19 -15.64 6.03
CA MET A 268 5.12 -15.65 7.05
C MET A 268 5.09 -14.34 7.85
N GLN A 269 6.25 -13.87 8.33
CA GLN A 269 6.37 -12.61 9.06
C GLN A 269 5.96 -11.40 8.19
N PHE A 270 6.45 -11.34 6.95
CA PHE A 270 6.06 -10.33 5.96
C PHE A 270 4.54 -10.29 5.77
N GLY A 271 3.95 -11.44 5.51
CA GLY A 271 2.54 -11.57 5.19
C GLY A 271 1.61 -11.21 6.33
N LEU A 272 1.83 -11.77 7.52
CA LEU A 272 1.05 -11.45 8.71
C LEU A 272 1.25 -9.99 9.13
N GLY A 273 2.48 -9.49 9.05
CA GLY A 273 2.79 -8.09 9.34
C GLY A 273 2.03 -7.14 8.41
N THR A 274 2.09 -7.40 7.11
CA THR A 274 1.36 -6.64 6.09
C THR A 274 -0.15 -6.72 6.29
N LEU A 275 -0.70 -7.89 6.60
CA LEU A 275 -2.13 -8.06 6.86
C LEU A 275 -2.60 -7.21 8.06
N HIS A 276 -1.85 -7.23 9.17
CA HIS A 276 -2.18 -6.42 10.33
C HIS A 276 -2.17 -4.91 10.03
N LEU A 277 -1.20 -4.43 9.24
CA LEU A 277 -1.14 -3.02 8.83
C LEU A 277 -2.29 -2.65 7.91
N ILE A 278 -2.51 -3.42 6.84
CA ILE A 278 -3.51 -3.07 5.81
C ILE A 278 -4.92 -3.04 6.38
N VAL A 279 -5.27 -3.96 7.28
CA VAL A 279 -6.59 -3.97 7.92
C VAL A 279 -6.80 -2.74 8.82
N THR A 280 -5.73 -2.13 9.36
CA THR A 280 -5.86 -0.86 10.11
C THR A 280 -6.14 0.34 9.22
N CYS A 281 -5.81 0.25 7.93
CA CYS A 281 -6.08 1.29 6.95
C CYS A 281 -7.49 1.19 6.35
N PHE A 282 -8.26 0.16 6.68
CA PHE A 282 -9.60 -0.02 6.13
C PHE A 282 -10.61 0.96 6.73
N PRO A 283 -11.53 1.50 5.90
CA PRO A 283 -12.73 2.15 6.38
C PRO A 283 -13.46 1.27 7.42
N PRO A 284 -14.12 1.86 8.44
CA PRO A 284 -14.74 1.11 9.53
C PRO A 284 -15.69 -0.01 9.07
N LYS A 285 -16.46 0.23 8.01
CA LYS A 285 -17.38 -0.77 7.42
C LYS A 285 -16.65 -2.01 6.90
N LEU A 286 -15.46 -1.84 6.33
CA LEU A 286 -14.64 -2.95 5.84
C LEU A 286 -13.92 -3.65 6.98
N ALA A 287 -13.39 -2.91 7.95
CA ALA A 287 -12.79 -3.48 9.15
C ALA A 287 -13.79 -4.37 9.93
N GLN A 288 -15.07 -3.97 9.99
CA GLN A 288 -16.13 -4.76 10.62
C GLN A 288 -16.30 -6.15 10.00
N VAL A 289 -16.27 -6.26 8.67
CA VAL A 289 -16.35 -7.56 7.96
C VAL A 289 -15.23 -8.49 8.45
N PHE A 290 -14.00 -7.99 8.56
CA PHE A 290 -12.87 -8.78 9.06
C PHE A 290 -13.02 -9.19 10.53
N SER A 291 -13.52 -8.29 11.37
CA SER A 291 -13.74 -8.57 12.79
C SER A 291 -14.79 -9.67 13.03
N LEU A 292 -15.86 -9.68 12.23
CA LEU A 292 -16.92 -10.70 12.30
C LEU A 292 -16.42 -12.10 11.92
N LEU A 293 -15.29 -12.17 11.21
CA LEU A 293 -14.66 -13.40 10.76
C LEU A 293 -13.52 -13.87 11.68
N GLY A 294 -13.40 -13.28 12.88
CA GLY A 294 -12.47 -13.72 13.92
C GLY A 294 -11.06 -13.15 13.83
N PHE A 295 -10.79 -12.24 12.87
CA PHE A 295 -9.52 -11.53 12.78
C PHE A 295 -9.63 -10.12 13.38
N LYS A 296 -8.78 -9.82 14.37
CA LYS A 296 -8.62 -8.48 14.92
C LYS A 296 -7.23 -7.97 14.56
N SER A 297 -7.14 -6.82 13.89
CA SER A 297 -5.84 -6.23 13.58
C SER A 297 -5.13 -5.72 14.85
N ASN A 298 -3.80 -5.79 14.86
CA ASN A 298 -2.95 -5.27 15.90
C ASN A 298 -1.77 -4.57 15.23
N LEU A 299 -1.80 -3.24 15.24
CA LEU A 299 -0.83 -2.42 14.52
C LEU A 299 0.61 -2.66 15.00
N GLN A 300 0.81 -2.74 16.32
CA GLN A 300 2.14 -2.95 16.91
C GLN A 300 2.74 -4.30 16.54
N LEU A 301 1.91 -5.36 16.59
CA LEU A 301 2.33 -6.66 16.12
C LEU A 301 2.72 -6.64 14.64
N GLY A 302 1.94 -5.91 13.82
CA GLY A 302 2.25 -5.73 12.41
C GLY A 302 3.64 -5.12 12.19
N PHE A 303 3.99 -4.07 12.94
CA PHE A 303 5.32 -3.46 12.91
C PHE A 303 6.41 -4.44 13.35
N VAL A 304 6.21 -5.17 14.45
CA VAL A 304 7.19 -6.13 14.97
C VAL A 304 7.47 -7.22 13.94
N LEU A 305 6.44 -7.81 13.32
CA LEU A 305 6.61 -8.87 12.33
C LEU A 305 7.35 -8.38 11.08
N LEU A 306 7.05 -7.18 10.58
CA LEU A 306 7.77 -6.61 9.44
C LEU A 306 9.23 -6.29 9.78
N LYS A 307 9.52 -5.77 10.98
CA LYS A 307 10.90 -5.52 11.42
C LYS A 307 11.70 -6.82 11.56
N LEU A 308 11.11 -7.88 12.14
CA LEU A 308 11.72 -9.20 12.18
C LEU A 308 12.02 -9.73 10.76
N CYS A 309 11.08 -9.56 9.82
CA CYS A 309 11.30 -9.92 8.43
C CYS A 309 12.49 -9.17 7.81
N ILE A 310 12.68 -7.88 8.12
CA ILE A 310 13.81 -7.09 7.63
C ILE A 310 15.13 -7.62 8.17
N GLU A 311 15.19 -7.97 9.46
CA GLU A 311 16.40 -8.49 10.11
C GLU A 311 16.91 -9.81 9.49
N THR A 312 16.01 -10.62 8.93
CA THR A 312 16.39 -11.91 8.30
C THR A 312 17.27 -11.77 7.05
N LYS A 313 17.29 -10.59 6.40
CA LYS A 313 17.96 -10.33 5.11
C LYS A 313 17.60 -11.38 4.03
N SER A 314 16.33 -11.77 4.01
CA SER A 314 15.74 -12.78 3.13
C SER A 314 15.27 -12.19 1.81
N ILE A 315 14.62 -13.02 0.98
CA ILE A 315 13.86 -12.60 -0.21
C ILE A 315 12.84 -11.47 0.10
N LYS A 316 12.29 -11.43 1.32
CA LYS A 316 11.16 -10.55 1.67
C LYS A 316 11.56 -9.28 2.40
N SER A 317 12.82 -9.13 2.82
CA SER A 317 13.27 -7.99 3.63
C SER A 317 13.07 -6.62 2.92
N SER A 318 13.42 -6.51 1.64
CA SER A 318 13.23 -5.26 0.89
C SER A 318 11.75 -4.93 0.65
N PHE A 319 10.89 -5.95 0.45
CA PHE A 319 9.45 -5.77 0.35
C PHE A 319 8.81 -5.35 1.68
N ALA A 320 9.23 -5.96 2.80
CA ALA A 320 8.78 -5.56 4.13
C ALA A 320 9.12 -4.09 4.43
N SER A 321 10.32 -3.66 4.01
CA SER A 321 10.71 -2.26 4.13
C SER A 321 9.86 -1.33 3.28
N LEU A 322 9.51 -1.72 2.04
CA LEU A 322 8.58 -0.95 1.22
C LEU A 322 7.20 -0.81 1.85
N ILE A 323 6.64 -1.88 2.44
CA ILE A 323 5.35 -1.82 3.13
C ILE A 323 5.41 -0.86 4.32
N LEU A 324 6.48 -0.93 5.13
CA LEU A 324 6.68 0.00 6.24
C LEU A 324 6.81 1.45 5.76
N LEU A 325 7.65 1.71 4.76
CA LEU A 325 7.84 3.06 4.22
C LEU A 325 6.56 3.63 3.62
N PHE A 326 5.77 2.82 2.92
CA PHE A 326 4.46 3.21 2.41
C PHE A 326 3.51 3.57 3.56
N TYR A 327 3.41 2.70 4.58
CA TYR A 327 2.56 2.96 5.74
C TYR A 327 2.98 4.24 6.48
N TYR A 328 4.27 4.41 6.78
CA TYR A 328 4.77 5.58 7.49
C TYR A 328 4.53 6.87 6.70
N SER A 329 4.83 6.86 5.40
CA SER A 329 4.63 8.03 4.53
C SER A 329 3.15 8.40 4.47
N MET A 330 2.26 7.41 4.29
CA MET A 330 0.82 7.63 4.23
C MET A 330 0.26 8.14 5.56
N ALA A 331 0.64 7.54 6.70
CA ALA A 331 0.17 7.97 8.02
C ALA A 331 0.64 9.40 8.35
N CYS A 332 1.91 9.71 8.11
CA CYS A 332 2.46 11.05 8.31
C CYS A 332 1.85 12.08 7.35
N HIS A 333 1.49 11.69 6.13
CA HIS A 333 0.85 12.61 5.18
C HIS A 333 -0.63 12.86 5.51
N LEU A 334 -1.39 11.82 5.89
CA LEU A 334 -2.84 11.94 6.15
C LEU A 334 -3.16 12.61 7.49
N ALA A 335 -2.32 12.42 8.50
CA ALA A 335 -2.51 13.04 9.81
C ALA A 335 -1.14 13.39 10.43
N PRO A 336 -0.45 14.41 9.88
CA PRO A 336 0.92 14.72 10.26
C PRO A 336 1.10 15.06 11.74
N GLN A 337 0.11 15.72 12.34
CA GLN A 337 0.16 16.08 13.76
C GLN A 337 0.05 14.86 14.69
N LEU A 338 -0.69 13.82 14.26
CA LEU A 338 -0.91 12.61 15.06
C LEU A 338 0.23 11.59 14.89
N TYR A 339 0.84 11.54 13.71
CA TYR A 339 1.82 10.50 13.35
C TYR A 339 3.24 11.03 13.17
N ARG A 340 3.54 12.25 13.63
CA ARG A 340 4.88 12.85 13.56
C ARG A 340 5.98 11.94 14.13
N ASP A 341 5.70 11.20 15.20
CA ASP A 341 6.65 10.29 15.84
C ASP A 341 7.04 9.09 14.95
N LEU A 342 6.27 8.80 13.89
CA LEU A 342 6.59 7.76 12.92
C LEU A 342 7.63 8.22 11.88
N LEU A 343 7.92 9.53 11.78
CA LEU A 343 8.86 10.06 10.80
C LEU A 343 10.29 9.56 11.04
N LEU A 344 10.77 9.55 12.28
CA LEU A 344 12.12 9.08 12.61
C LEU A 344 12.31 7.58 12.29
N PRO A 345 11.42 6.67 12.74
CA PRO A 345 11.44 5.28 12.29
C PRO A 345 11.40 5.09 10.78
N ALA A 346 10.68 5.97 10.06
CA ALA A 346 10.62 5.93 8.60
C ALA A 346 11.97 6.29 7.96
N LEU A 347 12.63 7.33 8.46
CA LEU A 347 13.96 7.74 8.02
C LEU A 347 15.02 6.67 8.31
N ASP A 348 14.98 6.04 9.49
CA ASP A 348 15.88 4.93 9.83
C ASP A 348 15.70 3.73 8.89
N CYS A 349 14.43 3.37 8.63
CA CYS A 349 14.09 2.30 7.69
C CYS A 349 14.60 2.63 6.27
N LEU A 350 14.37 3.86 5.80
CA LEU A 350 14.83 4.32 4.49
C LEU A 350 16.35 4.28 4.37
N ASN A 351 17.07 4.79 5.39
CA ASN A 351 18.52 4.82 5.43
C ASN A 351 19.12 3.40 5.35
N ALA A 352 18.52 2.43 6.04
CA ALA A 352 18.93 1.04 5.96
C ALA A 352 18.74 0.47 4.54
N CYS A 353 17.62 0.79 3.89
CA CYS A 353 17.32 0.34 2.53
C CYS A 353 18.27 0.95 1.49
N GLN A 354 18.55 2.25 1.59
CA GLN A 354 19.46 2.94 0.66
C GLN A 354 20.91 2.46 0.79
N LYS A 355 21.33 1.97 1.96
CA LYS A 355 22.66 1.31 2.09
C LYS A 355 22.74 0.03 1.24
N GLN A 356 21.63 -0.70 1.10
CA GLN A 356 21.58 -1.94 0.33
C GLN A 356 21.29 -1.68 -1.15
N HIS A 357 20.41 -0.73 -1.45
CA HIS A 357 19.91 -0.41 -2.79
C HIS A 357 19.91 1.12 -3.02
N PRO A 358 21.08 1.76 -3.17
CA PRO A 358 21.22 3.22 -3.11
C PRO A 358 20.50 3.98 -4.23
N ASN A 359 20.35 3.36 -5.39
CA ASN A 359 19.67 3.96 -6.54
C ASN A 359 18.27 3.38 -6.77
N SER A 360 17.71 2.60 -5.82
CA SER A 360 16.39 2.00 -6.04
C SER A 360 15.34 3.08 -6.28
N LEU A 361 14.62 2.97 -7.40
CA LEU A 361 13.55 3.91 -7.76
C LEU A 361 12.47 3.99 -6.67
N PHE A 362 12.12 2.85 -6.08
CA PHE A 362 11.10 2.78 -5.02
C PHE A 362 11.56 3.50 -3.75
N PHE A 363 12.83 3.34 -3.34
CA PHE A 363 13.35 4.01 -2.16
C PHE A 363 13.66 5.49 -2.40
N LEU A 364 14.06 5.88 -3.61
CA LEU A 364 14.19 7.29 -3.98
C LEU A 364 12.84 8.01 -3.99
N TYR A 365 11.78 7.35 -4.46
CA TYR A 365 10.42 7.86 -4.37
C TYR A 365 10.01 8.08 -2.91
N SER A 366 10.23 7.09 -2.03
CA SER A 366 9.98 7.24 -0.59
C SER A 366 10.84 8.34 0.05
N ALA A 367 12.10 8.50 -0.38
CA ALA A 367 12.98 9.57 0.08
C ALA A 367 12.42 10.96 -0.27
N GLY A 368 11.87 11.13 -1.47
CA GLY A 368 11.18 12.35 -1.87
C GLY A 368 10.03 12.72 -0.92
N HIS A 369 9.16 11.75 -0.64
CA HIS A 369 8.03 11.91 0.28
C HIS A 369 8.47 12.26 1.71
N LEU A 370 9.38 11.47 2.30
CA LEU A 370 9.83 11.68 3.67
C LEU A 370 10.63 12.98 3.83
N ALA A 371 11.39 13.39 2.82
CA ALA A 371 12.09 14.67 2.82
C ALA A 371 11.10 15.84 2.87
N ARG A 372 10.02 15.80 2.08
CA ARG A 372 8.96 16.82 2.13
C ARG A 372 8.27 16.86 3.50
N LEU A 373 7.91 15.71 4.05
CA LEU A 373 7.32 15.61 5.39
C LEU A 373 8.26 16.15 6.49
N SER A 374 9.58 16.11 6.24
CA SER A 374 10.61 16.72 7.09
C SER A 374 10.88 18.20 6.76
N GLN A 375 10.04 18.85 5.97
CA GLN A 375 10.18 20.24 5.49
C GLN A 375 11.47 20.50 4.66
N GLN A 376 12.04 19.47 4.04
CA GLN A 376 13.23 19.56 3.19
C GLN A 376 12.84 19.51 1.70
N HIS A 377 12.13 20.53 1.21
CA HIS A 377 11.61 20.61 -0.18
C HIS A 377 12.69 20.46 -1.25
N THR A 378 13.86 21.06 -1.04
CA THR A 378 14.99 20.93 -1.99
C THR A 378 15.47 19.49 -2.10
N LEU A 379 15.58 18.78 -0.97
CA LEU A 379 15.98 17.36 -0.96
C LEU A 379 14.88 16.48 -1.57
N SER A 380 13.61 16.79 -1.27
CA SER A 380 12.46 16.11 -1.86
C SER A 380 12.48 16.20 -3.38
N THR A 381 12.58 17.42 -3.92
CA THR A 381 12.65 17.69 -5.36
C THR A 381 13.84 16.99 -6.02
N ARG A 382 15.03 17.04 -5.42
CA ARG A 382 16.21 16.32 -5.92
C ARG A 382 16.00 14.81 -5.98
N SER A 383 15.36 14.23 -4.97
CA SER A 383 15.08 12.79 -4.89
C SER A 383 14.11 12.35 -5.99
N PHE A 384 13.04 13.12 -6.23
CA PHE A 384 12.10 12.86 -7.31
C PHE A 384 12.72 13.03 -8.70
N LEU A 385 13.50 14.09 -8.93
CA LEU A 385 14.23 14.28 -10.19
C LEU A 385 15.20 13.12 -10.44
N ARG A 386 15.95 12.71 -9.42
CA ARG A 386 16.86 11.56 -9.51
C ARG A 386 16.11 10.27 -9.85
N SER A 387 14.93 10.07 -9.27
CA SER A 387 14.06 8.95 -9.61
C SER A 387 13.59 9.02 -11.07
N SER A 388 13.27 10.20 -11.58
CA SER A 388 12.89 10.39 -12.99
C SER A 388 14.03 10.03 -13.96
N GLU A 389 15.26 10.47 -13.66
CA GLU A 389 16.46 10.15 -14.47
C GLU A 389 16.76 8.65 -14.58
N LEU A 390 16.50 7.90 -13.49
CA LEU A 390 16.75 6.47 -13.41
C LEU A 390 15.63 5.64 -14.05
N CYS A 391 14.50 6.26 -14.39
CA CYS A 391 13.36 5.62 -15.03
C CYS A 391 13.61 5.40 -16.53
N GLN A 392 14.47 4.44 -16.88
CA GLN A 392 14.89 4.17 -18.26
C GLN A 392 14.12 3.02 -18.93
N GLU A 393 13.77 1.97 -18.17
CA GLU A 393 13.12 0.78 -18.73
C GLU A 393 11.60 0.98 -18.94
N PRO A 394 11.00 0.45 -20.03
CA PRO A 394 9.57 0.58 -20.29
C PRO A 394 8.66 0.03 -19.18
N TRP A 395 9.10 -1.02 -18.48
CA TRP A 395 8.32 -1.64 -17.41
C TRP A 395 8.03 -0.68 -16.25
N ILE A 396 8.99 0.18 -15.90
CA ILE A 396 8.87 1.13 -14.78
C ILE A 396 8.35 2.50 -15.22
N ALA A 397 8.22 2.75 -16.53
CA ALA A 397 7.72 4.02 -17.08
C ALA A 397 6.44 4.57 -16.43
N PRO A 398 5.46 3.75 -15.97
CA PRO A 398 4.31 4.26 -15.23
C PRO A 398 4.62 5.09 -13.98
N ILE A 399 5.77 4.87 -13.32
CA ILE A 399 6.16 5.64 -12.13
C ILE A 399 6.40 7.12 -12.42
N ARG A 400 6.60 7.51 -13.69
CA ARG A 400 6.84 8.91 -14.07
C ARG A 400 5.66 9.81 -13.72
N GLN A 401 4.43 9.32 -13.90
CA GLN A 401 3.22 10.09 -13.61
C GLN A 401 3.13 10.49 -12.12
N PRO A 402 3.19 9.56 -11.15
CA PRO A 402 3.20 9.95 -9.75
C PRO A 402 4.41 10.84 -9.41
N ILE A 403 5.61 10.58 -9.94
CA ILE A 403 6.77 11.47 -9.72
C ILE A 403 6.51 12.90 -10.20
N SER A 404 5.97 13.08 -11.41
CA SER A 404 5.62 14.38 -11.96
C SER A 404 4.56 15.09 -11.12
N PHE A 405 3.57 14.36 -10.62
CA PHE A 405 2.58 14.92 -9.68
C PHE A 405 3.24 15.39 -8.39
N GLU A 406 4.14 14.59 -7.80
CA GLU A 406 4.85 14.98 -6.58
C GLU A 406 5.74 16.22 -6.77
N LEU A 407 6.36 16.35 -7.94
CA LEU A 407 7.12 17.56 -8.31
C LEU A 407 6.22 18.78 -8.44
N ALA A 408 5.06 18.66 -9.11
CA ALA A 408 4.08 19.73 -9.18
C ALA A 408 3.57 20.13 -7.79
N PHE A 409 3.31 19.15 -6.93
CA PHE A 409 2.87 19.38 -5.54
C PHE A 409 3.93 20.11 -4.71
N ASN A 410 5.21 19.72 -4.81
CA ASN A 410 6.30 20.46 -4.17
C ASN A 410 6.34 21.93 -4.64
N LYS A 411 6.16 22.18 -5.94
CA LYS A 411 6.12 23.55 -6.48
C LYS A 411 4.92 24.35 -5.98
N ALA A 412 3.76 23.71 -5.85
CA ALA A 412 2.58 24.33 -5.24
C ALA A 412 2.82 24.71 -3.78
N GLN A 413 3.48 23.86 -3.01
CA GLN A 413 3.85 24.16 -1.62
C GLN A 413 4.90 25.27 -1.49
N GLU A 414 5.78 25.41 -2.48
CA GLU A 414 6.71 26.53 -2.59
C GLU A 414 6.03 27.82 -3.11
N LEU A 415 4.71 27.80 -3.37
CA LEU A 415 3.94 28.87 -4.02
C LEU A 415 4.51 29.29 -5.40
N ASN A 416 5.26 28.40 -6.06
CA ASN A 416 5.81 28.62 -7.39
C ASN A 416 4.83 28.12 -8.45
N TRP A 417 3.77 28.90 -8.66
CA TRP A 417 2.62 28.53 -9.48
C TRP A 417 2.96 28.33 -10.95
N GLN A 418 3.85 29.15 -11.52
CA GLN A 418 4.25 29.00 -12.92
C GLN A 418 4.98 27.68 -13.13
N ALA A 419 5.95 27.34 -12.28
CA ALA A 419 6.64 26.06 -12.38
C ALA A 419 5.71 24.88 -12.07
N CYS A 420 4.73 25.06 -11.18
CA CYS A 420 3.69 24.06 -10.93
C CYS A 420 2.87 23.80 -12.20
N LEU A 421 2.38 24.87 -12.84
CA LEU A 421 1.61 24.82 -14.09
C LEU A 421 2.38 24.09 -15.20
N ASP A 422 3.66 24.43 -15.40
CA ASP A 422 4.52 23.80 -16.41
C ASP A 422 4.68 22.29 -16.18
N GLN A 423 4.68 21.85 -14.91
CA GLN A 423 4.73 20.43 -14.55
C GLN A 423 3.38 19.74 -14.75
N LEU A 424 2.28 20.40 -14.38
CA LEU A 424 0.93 19.84 -14.53
C LEU A 424 0.59 19.56 -15.99
N TYR A 425 1.03 20.40 -16.94
CA TYR A 425 0.84 20.15 -18.38
C TYR A 425 1.53 18.88 -18.91
N GLN A 426 2.49 18.32 -18.16
CA GLN A 426 3.15 17.07 -18.54
C GLN A 426 2.39 15.82 -18.04
N LEU A 427 1.39 15.99 -17.18
CA LEU A 427 0.56 14.90 -16.69
C LEU A 427 -0.50 14.50 -17.74
N PRO A 428 -0.98 13.24 -17.70
CA PRO A 428 -2.12 12.82 -18.51
C PRO A 428 -3.35 13.66 -18.21
N GLU A 429 -4.17 13.87 -19.24
CA GLU A 429 -5.43 14.58 -19.10
C GLU A 429 -6.38 13.86 -18.12
N SER A 430 -6.80 14.59 -17.08
CA SER A 430 -7.89 14.19 -16.20
C SER A 430 -8.67 15.42 -15.71
N ILE A 431 -9.87 15.19 -15.16
CA ILE A 431 -10.68 16.26 -14.56
C ILE A 431 -9.90 16.94 -13.43
N PHE A 432 -9.28 16.15 -12.56
CA PHE A 432 -8.48 16.68 -11.46
C PHE A 432 -7.28 17.50 -11.94
N GLN A 433 -6.57 17.05 -12.97
CA GLN A 433 -5.44 17.79 -13.55
C GLN A 433 -5.91 19.13 -14.14
N HIS A 434 -7.01 19.15 -14.90
CA HIS A 434 -7.57 20.39 -15.46
C HIS A 434 -8.02 21.35 -14.36
N TYR A 435 -8.66 20.83 -13.31
CA TYR A 435 -9.02 21.62 -12.15
C TYR A 435 -7.77 22.24 -11.51
N PHE A 436 -6.72 21.45 -11.26
CA PHE A 436 -5.47 21.97 -10.68
C PHE A 436 -4.81 23.04 -11.58
N ILE A 437 -4.74 22.81 -12.90
CA ILE A 437 -4.25 23.80 -13.88
C ILE A 437 -5.04 25.10 -13.78
N SER A 438 -6.38 25.02 -13.77
CA SER A 438 -7.24 26.20 -13.67
C SER A 438 -7.04 26.96 -12.35
N CYS A 439 -6.77 26.24 -11.27
CA CYS A 439 -6.47 26.82 -9.97
C CYS A 439 -5.14 27.62 -10.02
N CYS A 440 -4.12 27.10 -10.70
CA CYS A 440 -2.87 27.83 -10.96
C CYS A 440 -3.07 29.07 -11.86
N GLN A 441 -3.87 28.95 -12.92
CA GLN A 441 -4.17 30.05 -13.86
C GLN A 441 -4.89 31.23 -13.19
N SER A 442 -5.71 30.94 -12.17
CA SER A 442 -6.37 31.96 -11.36
C SER A 442 -5.37 32.94 -10.73
N ILE A 443 -4.24 32.43 -10.24
CA ILE A 443 -3.20 33.26 -9.61
C ILE A 443 -2.39 34.03 -10.66
N THR A 444 -2.22 33.48 -11.87
CA THR A 444 -1.57 34.18 -12.99
C THR A 444 -2.50 35.18 -13.70
N GLN A 445 -3.73 35.39 -13.20
CA GLN A 445 -4.72 36.36 -13.68
C GLN A 445 -5.23 36.13 -15.12
N ASP A 446 -5.26 34.89 -15.60
CA ASP A 446 -5.83 34.55 -16.91
C ASP A 446 -7.23 33.94 -16.77
N THR A 447 -8.22 34.79 -16.47
CA THR A 447 -9.61 34.35 -16.21
C THR A 447 -10.24 33.66 -17.42
N THR A 448 -9.91 34.10 -18.64
CA THR A 448 -10.47 33.48 -19.85
C THR A 448 -9.94 32.06 -20.05
N GLN A 449 -8.63 31.85 -19.92
CA GLN A 449 -8.06 30.49 -20.00
C GLN A 449 -8.53 29.61 -18.86
N GLN A 450 -8.70 30.16 -17.66
CA GLN A 450 -9.26 29.44 -16.52
C GLN A 450 -10.64 28.86 -16.82
N ILE A 451 -11.56 29.68 -17.34
CA ILE A 451 -12.93 29.24 -17.68
C ILE A 451 -12.91 28.17 -18.77
N LEU A 452 -12.10 28.36 -19.82
CA LEU A 452 -11.98 27.39 -20.91
C LEU A 452 -11.45 26.04 -20.41
N THR A 453 -10.47 26.06 -19.51
CA THR A 453 -9.88 24.85 -18.90
C THR A 453 -10.88 24.12 -18.00
N LEU A 454 -11.65 24.85 -17.20
CA LEU A 454 -12.72 24.28 -16.36
C LEU A 454 -13.81 23.64 -17.22
N ALA A 455 -14.27 24.34 -18.26
CA ALA A 455 -15.34 23.87 -19.14
C ALA A 455 -14.92 22.62 -19.95
N SER A 456 -13.67 22.54 -20.39
CA SER A 456 -13.19 21.37 -21.15
C SER A 456 -13.11 20.11 -20.29
N ALA A 457 -12.85 20.24 -18.98
CA ALA A 457 -12.70 19.14 -18.05
C ALA A 457 -13.98 18.30 -17.89
N LEU A 458 -15.16 18.94 -17.90
CA LEU A 458 -16.45 18.24 -17.71
C LEU A 458 -16.85 17.34 -18.89
N ASN A 459 -16.14 17.40 -20.02
CA ASN A 459 -16.33 16.46 -21.12
C ASN A 459 -15.74 15.07 -20.83
N GLN A 460 -14.97 14.93 -19.74
CA GLN A 460 -14.32 13.69 -19.34
C GLN A 460 -15.16 12.96 -18.30
N CYS A 461 -14.95 11.64 -18.17
CA CYS A 461 -15.56 10.85 -17.12
C CYS A 461 -14.66 10.84 -15.87
N PRO A 462 -15.20 11.09 -14.66
CA PRO A 462 -14.41 10.98 -13.44
C PRO A 462 -14.00 9.52 -13.22
N VAL A 463 -12.71 9.29 -12.96
CA VAL A 463 -12.15 7.95 -12.73
C VAL A 463 -11.76 7.76 -11.28
N THR A 464 -11.29 8.81 -10.62
CA THR A 464 -10.80 8.76 -9.24
C THR A 464 -11.67 9.59 -8.28
N SER A 465 -11.52 9.39 -6.97
CA SER A 465 -12.17 10.26 -5.97
C SER A 465 -11.74 11.73 -6.11
N TRP A 466 -10.50 11.99 -6.56
CA TRP A 466 -10.02 13.33 -6.85
C TRP A 466 -10.69 13.94 -8.09
N ASP A 467 -10.97 13.14 -9.12
CA ASP A 467 -11.76 13.61 -10.27
C ASP A 467 -13.21 13.89 -9.89
N LEU A 468 -13.79 13.11 -8.98
CA LEU A 468 -15.15 13.37 -8.46
C LEU A 468 -15.19 14.70 -7.70
N TYR A 469 -14.25 14.91 -6.77
CA TYR A 469 -14.12 16.18 -6.06
C TYR A 469 -13.92 17.36 -7.03
N ALA A 470 -12.99 17.23 -7.98
CA ALA A 470 -12.75 18.27 -8.98
C ALA A 470 -13.99 18.55 -9.84
N ALA A 471 -14.72 17.52 -10.28
CA ALA A 471 -15.95 17.68 -11.04
C ALA A 471 -17.04 18.42 -10.26
N GLU A 472 -17.17 18.16 -8.96
CA GLU A 472 -18.10 18.87 -8.08
C GLU A 472 -17.73 20.35 -7.95
N GLN A 473 -16.44 20.65 -7.77
CA GLN A 473 -15.93 22.02 -7.71
C GLN A 473 -16.14 22.77 -9.03
N ILE A 474 -15.87 22.13 -10.17
CA ILE A 474 -16.10 22.72 -11.49
C ILE A 474 -17.59 23.02 -11.70
N ARG A 475 -18.48 22.09 -11.34
CA ARG A 475 -19.94 22.29 -11.44
C ARG A 475 -20.45 23.41 -10.54
N PHE A 476 -19.83 23.59 -9.37
CA PHE A 476 -20.14 24.72 -8.49
C PHE A 476 -19.85 26.07 -9.18
N PHE A 477 -18.70 26.21 -9.85
CA PHE A 477 -18.39 27.42 -10.62
C PHE A 477 -19.26 27.57 -11.87
N GLU A 478 -19.53 26.47 -12.59
CA GLU A 478 -20.42 26.46 -13.76
C GLU A 478 -21.83 26.95 -13.40
N GLY A 479 -22.40 26.47 -12.29
CA GLY A 479 -23.72 26.86 -11.82
C GLY A 479 -23.84 28.35 -11.47
N ARG A 480 -22.72 29.03 -11.24
CA ARG A 480 -22.63 30.48 -11.01
C ARG A 480 -22.24 31.26 -12.27
N GLY A 481 -22.16 30.60 -13.43
CA GLY A 481 -21.69 31.20 -14.68
C GLY A 481 -20.24 31.68 -14.61
N TYR A 482 -19.41 31.03 -13.79
CA TYR A 482 -18.02 31.41 -13.54
C TYR A 482 -17.82 32.85 -13.02
N GLN A 483 -18.85 33.40 -12.39
CA GLN A 483 -18.77 34.73 -11.78
C GLN A 483 -18.08 34.64 -10.41
N HIS A 484 -17.42 35.74 -10.03
CA HIS A 484 -16.88 35.95 -8.68
C HIS A 484 -15.83 34.91 -8.24
N MET A 485 -15.09 34.32 -9.18
CA MET A 485 -14.05 33.34 -8.88
C MET A 485 -12.89 33.95 -8.07
N GLU A 486 -12.72 35.27 -8.12
CA GLU A 486 -11.72 36.03 -7.34
C GLU A 486 -11.90 35.95 -5.82
N PHE A 487 -13.08 35.53 -5.34
CA PHE A 487 -13.35 35.33 -3.91
C PHE A 487 -12.96 33.93 -3.41
N PHE A 488 -12.48 33.06 -4.29
CA PHE A 488 -12.12 31.69 -3.97
C PHE A 488 -10.61 31.48 -4.09
N LEU A 489 -10.08 30.63 -3.21
CA LEU A 489 -8.66 30.25 -3.20
C LEU A 489 -8.53 28.73 -3.36
N PRO A 490 -8.95 28.16 -4.50
CA PRO A 490 -9.06 26.71 -4.66
C PRO A 490 -7.70 25.99 -4.58
N LEU A 491 -6.58 26.67 -4.86
CA LEU A 491 -5.25 26.11 -4.62
C LEU A 491 -4.97 25.88 -3.13
N PHE A 492 -5.35 26.82 -2.27
CA PHE A 492 -5.18 26.65 -0.82
C PHE A 492 -6.15 25.60 -0.27
N GLU A 493 -7.36 25.50 -0.85
CA GLU A 493 -8.27 24.40 -0.54
C GLU A 493 -7.66 23.04 -0.91
N LEU A 494 -7.09 22.90 -2.12
CA LEU A 494 -6.39 21.69 -2.54
C LEU A 494 -5.22 21.35 -1.61
N LEU A 495 -4.37 22.34 -1.30
CA LEU A 495 -3.26 22.15 -0.36
C LEU A 495 -3.75 21.77 1.04
N MET A 496 -4.88 22.31 1.50
CA MET A 496 -5.47 21.96 2.79
C MET A 496 -6.00 20.52 2.80
N ILE A 497 -6.81 20.14 1.80
CA ILE A 497 -7.40 18.79 1.70
C ILE A 497 -6.30 17.73 1.53
N SER A 498 -5.18 18.08 0.87
CA SER A 498 -3.99 17.25 0.76
C SER A 498 -3.03 17.35 1.96
N ASN A 499 -3.42 17.98 3.08
CA ASN A 499 -2.58 18.18 4.28
C ASN A 499 -1.20 18.81 4.00
N GLY A 500 -1.09 19.62 2.95
CA GLY A 500 0.16 20.20 2.47
C GLY A 500 0.73 21.28 3.41
N PHE A 501 -0.13 21.99 4.14
CA PHE A 501 0.26 23.15 4.96
C PHE A 501 1.32 22.84 6.03
N GLU A 502 1.26 21.66 6.67
CA GLU A 502 2.22 21.30 7.72
C GLU A 502 3.68 21.25 7.20
N SER A 503 3.83 20.97 5.90
CA SER A 503 5.14 20.91 5.26
C SER A 503 5.54 22.20 4.55
N MET A 504 4.69 23.23 4.49
CA MET A 504 5.01 24.48 3.80
C MET A 504 5.89 25.40 4.64
N SER A 505 6.98 25.89 4.04
CA SER A 505 7.80 26.97 4.61
C SER A 505 7.28 28.37 4.27
N THR A 506 6.22 28.45 3.46
CA THR A 506 5.64 29.66 2.85
C THR A 506 4.26 29.99 3.44
N LEU A 507 3.95 29.43 4.61
CA LEU A 507 2.62 29.53 5.21
C LEU A 507 2.19 30.98 5.48
N GLU A 508 3.14 31.84 5.89
CA GLU A 508 2.89 33.29 6.11
C GLU A 508 2.45 33.98 4.82
N THR A 509 3.14 33.75 3.70
CA THR A 509 2.76 34.27 2.38
C THR A 509 1.38 33.74 1.94
N GLY A 510 1.06 32.49 2.29
CA GLY A 510 -0.27 31.94 2.06
C GLY A 510 -1.36 32.66 2.87
N LEU A 511 -1.07 32.97 4.14
CA LEU A 511 -1.99 33.68 5.02
C LEU A 511 -2.28 35.10 4.51
N GLU A 512 -1.26 35.81 4.01
CA GLU A 512 -1.44 37.14 3.40
C GLU A 512 -2.41 37.10 2.21
N GLN A 513 -2.35 36.04 1.38
CA GLN A 513 -3.28 35.88 0.25
C GLN A 513 -4.71 35.63 0.73
N VAL A 514 -4.89 34.80 1.77
CA VAL A 514 -6.21 34.57 2.39
C VAL A 514 -6.79 35.86 2.96
N GLN A 515 -5.98 36.64 3.68
CA GLN A 515 -6.39 37.92 4.24
C GLN A 515 -6.81 38.91 3.15
N ARG A 516 -6.02 39.03 2.09
CA ARG A 516 -6.36 39.89 0.94
C ARG A 516 -7.66 39.48 0.26
N THR A 517 -7.89 38.17 0.06
CA THR A 517 -9.16 37.70 -0.52
C THR A 517 -10.34 37.99 0.41
N LEU A 518 -10.16 37.86 1.72
CA LEU A 518 -11.19 38.21 2.70
C LEU A 518 -11.53 39.72 2.66
N GLU A 519 -10.53 40.59 2.54
CA GLU A 519 -10.74 42.03 2.36
C GLU A 519 -11.55 42.34 1.08
N LEU A 520 -11.26 41.66 -0.03
CA LEU A 520 -12.04 41.82 -1.27
C LEU A 520 -13.52 41.43 -1.08
N ILE A 521 -13.80 40.38 -0.31
CA ILE A 521 -15.16 39.96 0.03
C ILE A 521 -15.83 41.06 0.87
N TYR A 522 -15.18 41.57 1.91
CA TYR A 522 -15.75 42.65 2.74
C TYR A 522 -16.02 43.93 1.95
N GLU A 523 -15.13 44.32 1.04
CA GLU A 523 -15.36 45.48 0.18
C GLU A 523 -16.55 45.25 -0.77
N ARG A 524 -16.74 44.02 -1.25
CA ARG A 524 -17.91 43.68 -2.08
C ARG A 524 -19.20 43.73 -1.28
N GLU A 525 -19.21 43.21 -0.05
CA GLU A 525 -20.37 43.27 0.84
C GLU A 525 -20.79 44.72 1.14
N LYS A 526 -19.84 45.63 1.36
CA LYS A 526 -20.12 47.07 1.56
C LYS A 526 -20.74 47.77 0.35
N VAL A 527 -20.64 47.21 -0.85
CA VAL A 527 -21.24 47.78 -2.07
C VAL A 527 -22.67 47.25 -2.27
N GLU A 528 -22.98 46.08 -1.71
CA GLU A 528 -24.31 45.46 -1.80
C GLU A 528 -25.26 45.85 -0.67
N TYR A 529 -24.73 46.25 0.49
CA TYR A 529 -25.45 46.78 1.66
C TYR A 529 -25.17 48.27 1.88
#